data_AF-A0A0D8X977-F1
#
_entry.id   AF-A0A0D8X977-F1
#
_cell.length_a   1.000
_cell.length_b   1.000
_cell.length_c   1.000
_cell.angle_alpha   90.00
_cell.angle_beta   90.00
_cell.angle_gamma   90.00
#
_symmetry.space_group_name_H-M   'P 1'
#
loop_
_entity.id
_entity.type
_entity.pdbx_description
1 polymer ?
#
loop_
_entity_poly.entity_id
_entity_poly.type
_entity_poly.pdbx_seq_one_letter_code
_entity_poly.pdbx_strand_id
1 'polypeptide(L)'
;MSISRQLQNSEKKILPSYFCCLNDAKECSKDFKRNTFKDLLIRPVQRIPTLIVLLKELEKRSERKSEKVKEAIMLMDKVVSRANDVRAQNDDFIEQFSFFNEVEGVPPHVVCSRRKMLMSVEANSICGTLEWHNLNRRKVKIILYNDMIMVCKVRSTSDRPGTLNRLTKRTSFSNLNDQRKQLCYSR
;
A
#
# COMPACT_ATOMS: atom_id res chain seq x y z
N MET A 1 -7.37 -1.18 -6.29
CA MET A 1 -7.10 -2.55 -6.82
C MET A 1 -5.74 -2.71 -7.53
N SER A 2 -5.01 -1.64 -7.84
CA SER A 2 -3.81 -1.71 -8.70
C SER A 2 -2.49 -1.85 -7.95
N ILE A 3 -2.40 -1.41 -6.69
CA ILE A 3 -1.13 -1.38 -5.95
C ILE A 3 -0.80 -2.72 -5.27
N SER A 4 -1.81 -3.47 -4.82
CA SER A 4 -1.65 -4.85 -4.33
C SER A 4 -1.09 -5.79 -5.42
N ARG A 5 -1.39 -5.52 -6.70
CA ARG A 5 -0.82 -6.25 -7.84
C ARG A 5 0.63 -5.84 -8.14
N GLN A 6 0.99 -4.57 -7.92
CA GLN A 6 2.36 -4.10 -8.16
C GLN A 6 3.35 -4.54 -7.07
N LEU A 7 2.94 -4.56 -5.81
CA LEU A 7 3.75 -5.12 -4.72
C LEU A 7 3.97 -6.63 -4.92
N GLN A 8 2.91 -7.39 -5.25
CA GLN A 8 3.00 -8.81 -5.60
C GLN A 8 3.88 -9.10 -6.82
N ASN A 9 3.97 -8.17 -7.78
CA ASN A 9 4.84 -8.33 -8.96
C ASN A 9 6.30 -7.90 -8.72
N SER A 10 6.56 -7.08 -7.71
CA SER A 10 7.93 -6.67 -7.33
C SER A 10 8.62 -7.71 -6.43
N GLU A 11 7.89 -8.35 -5.51
CA GLU A 11 8.41 -9.43 -4.66
C GLU A 11 8.74 -10.71 -5.46
N LYS A 12 8.00 -10.97 -6.54
CA LYS A 12 8.21 -12.13 -7.43
C LYS A 12 9.51 -12.09 -8.24
N LYS A 13 10.20 -10.95 -8.33
CA LYS A 13 11.37 -10.80 -9.21
C LYS A 13 12.72 -11.05 -8.53
N ILE A 14 12.79 -11.12 -7.20
CA ILE A 14 14.09 -11.17 -6.48
C ILE A 14 14.35 -12.55 -5.82
N LEU A 15 13.32 -13.38 -5.57
CA LEU A 15 13.50 -14.78 -5.12
C LEU A 15 12.53 -15.77 -5.79
N PRO A 16 12.57 -15.99 -7.11
CA PRO A 16 11.57 -16.84 -7.78
C PRO A 16 11.72 -18.33 -7.44
N SER A 17 12.95 -18.84 -7.27
CA SER A 17 13.19 -20.28 -7.14
C SER A 17 12.97 -20.79 -5.71
N TYR A 18 13.51 -20.13 -4.71
CA TYR A 18 13.48 -20.62 -3.32
C TYR A 18 12.12 -20.43 -2.65
N PHE A 19 11.45 -19.31 -2.91
CA PHE A 19 10.17 -18.96 -2.27
C PHE A 19 9.00 -19.74 -2.88
N CYS A 20 9.05 -20.02 -4.19
CA CYS A 20 8.08 -20.89 -4.85
C CYS A 20 8.22 -22.32 -4.32
N CYS A 21 9.44 -22.89 -4.34
CA CYS A 21 9.65 -24.25 -3.84
C CYS A 21 9.33 -24.43 -2.35
N LEU A 22 9.58 -23.43 -1.49
CA LEU A 22 9.23 -23.48 -0.07
C LEU A 22 7.71 -23.41 0.18
N ASN A 23 6.99 -22.55 -0.55
CA ASN A 23 5.54 -22.49 -0.43
C ASN A 23 4.90 -23.73 -1.04
N ASP A 24 5.35 -24.19 -2.21
CA ASP A 24 4.84 -25.39 -2.85
C ASP A 24 5.10 -26.63 -1.97
N ALA A 25 6.29 -26.75 -1.36
CA ALA A 25 6.61 -27.86 -0.46
C ALA A 25 5.79 -27.85 0.83
N LYS A 26 5.48 -26.66 1.40
CA LYS A 26 4.65 -26.53 2.59
C LYS A 26 3.15 -26.68 2.30
N GLU A 27 2.69 -26.18 1.16
CA GLU A 27 1.30 -26.32 0.71
C GLU A 27 0.94 -27.76 0.34
N CYS A 28 1.94 -28.58 -0.02
CA CYS A 28 1.78 -30.03 -0.20
C CYS A 28 1.68 -30.82 1.13
N SER A 29 1.94 -30.20 2.29
CA SER A 29 1.80 -30.87 3.58
C SER A 29 0.32 -31.17 3.89
N LYS A 30 0.06 -32.29 4.59
CA LYS A 30 -1.32 -32.73 4.91
C LYS A 30 -2.10 -31.70 5.72
N ASP A 31 -1.41 -30.84 6.48
CA ASP A 31 -2.00 -29.81 7.34
C ASP A 31 -2.70 -28.70 6.55
N PHE A 32 -2.23 -28.44 5.32
CA PHE A 32 -2.81 -27.42 4.45
C PHE A 32 -4.14 -27.85 3.83
N LYS A 33 -4.49 -29.15 3.87
CA LYS A 33 -5.77 -29.67 3.34
C LYS A 33 -6.09 -29.14 1.93
N ARG A 34 -5.10 -29.09 1.04
CA ARG A 34 -5.18 -28.54 -0.33
C ARG A 34 -5.52 -27.04 -0.42
N ASN A 35 -5.31 -26.29 0.66
CA ASN A 35 -5.42 -24.83 0.65
C ASN A 35 -4.06 -24.22 0.34
N THR A 36 -4.03 -23.11 -0.40
CA THR A 36 -2.80 -22.33 -0.52
C THR A 36 -2.55 -21.53 0.76
N PHE A 37 -1.33 -21.04 0.96
CA PHE A 37 -1.01 -20.20 2.12
C PHE A 37 -1.89 -18.94 2.17
N LYS A 38 -2.25 -18.37 1.00
CA LYS A 38 -3.18 -17.25 0.90
C LYS A 38 -4.58 -17.61 1.40
N ASP A 39 -5.05 -18.81 1.09
CA ASP A 39 -6.36 -19.32 1.53
C ASP A 39 -6.42 -19.58 3.04
N LEU A 40 -5.26 -19.78 3.69
CA LEU A 40 -5.18 -19.84 5.15
C LEU A 40 -5.18 -18.43 5.76
N LEU A 41 -4.43 -17.50 5.17
CA LEU A 41 -4.32 -16.12 5.67
C LEU A 41 -5.60 -15.30 5.54
N ILE A 42 -6.51 -15.66 4.63
CA ILE A 42 -7.80 -14.95 4.48
C ILE A 42 -8.84 -15.37 5.53
N ARG A 43 -8.68 -16.53 6.18
CA ARG A 43 -9.68 -17.09 7.10
C ARG A 43 -10.00 -16.20 8.29
N PRO A 44 -9.05 -15.54 8.97
CA PRO A 44 -9.36 -14.65 10.09
C PRO A 44 -10.31 -13.51 9.70
N VAL A 45 -10.09 -12.92 8.51
CA VAL A 45 -10.94 -11.85 7.97
C VAL A 45 -12.35 -12.37 7.67
N GLN A 46 -12.46 -13.60 7.17
CA GLN A 46 -13.74 -14.22 6.82
C GLN A 46 -14.51 -14.77 8.04
N ARG A 47 -13.82 -15.12 9.12
CA ARG A 47 -14.43 -15.77 10.29
C ARG A 47 -15.33 -14.82 11.08
N ILE A 48 -14.98 -13.54 11.15
CA ILE A 48 -15.69 -12.54 11.96
C ILE A 48 -17.13 -12.31 11.44
N PRO A 49 -17.37 -12.10 10.13
CA PRO A 49 -18.73 -12.02 9.59
C PRO A 49 -19.56 -13.28 9.86
N THR A 50 -18.97 -14.48 9.72
CA THR A 50 -19.68 -15.73 9.97
C THR A 50 -20.14 -15.85 11.43
N LEU A 51 -19.32 -15.40 12.39
CA LEU A 51 -19.69 -15.41 13.81
C LEU A 51 -20.89 -14.49 14.09
N ILE A 52 -20.97 -13.34 13.45
CA ILE A 52 -22.13 -12.43 13.58
C ILE A 52 -23.41 -13.11 13.10
N VAL A 53 -23.36 -13.82 11.96
CA VAL A 53 -24.50 -14.57 11.44
C VAL A 53 -24.94 -15.65 12.43
N LEU A 54 -23.98 -16.42 12.97
CA LEU A 54 -24.28 -17.46 13.96
C LEU A 54 -24.89 -16.88 15.23
N LEU A 55 -24.39 -15.75 15.73
CA LEU A 55 -24.95 -15.07 16.90
C LEU A 55 -26.37 -14.57 16.64
N LYS A 56 -26.66 -14.04 15.45
CA LYS A 56 -28.01 -13.63 15.04
C LYS A 56 -28.97 -14.83 14.98
N GLU A 57 -28.53 -15.98 14.48
CA GLU A 57 -29.34 -17.20 14.49
C GLU A 57 -29.57 -17.76 15.89
N LEU A 58 -28.58 -17.66 16.79
CA LEU A 58 -28.74 -18.02 18.19
C LEU A 58 -29.74 -17.11 18.91
N GLU A 59 -29.72 -15.81 18.63
CA GLU A 59 -30.68 -14.85 19.20
C GLU A 59 -32.12 -15.16 18.77
N LYS A 60 -32.33 -15.51 17.48
CA LYS A 60 -33.64 -15.90 16.95
C LYS A 60 -34.20 -17.19 17.56
N ARG A 61 -33.33 -18.16 17.87
CA ARG A 61 -33.72 -19.47 18.43
C ARG A 61 -33.89 -19.46 19.95
N SER A 62 -33.44 -18.42 20.64
CA SER A 62 -33.52 -18.32 22.10
C SER A 62 -34.90 -17.82 22.54
N GLU A 63 -35.65 -18.65 23.27
CA GLU A 63 -36.96 -18.26 23.86
C GLU A 63 -36.83 -17.10 24.85
N ARG A 64 -35.68 -17.01 25.53
CA ARG A 64 -35.33 -15.88 26.40
C ARG A 64 -34.36 -14.99 25.65
N LYS A 65 -34.81 -13.85 25.15
CA LYS A 65 -33.94 -12.85 24.50
C LYS A 65 -32.92 -12.36 25.53
N SER A 66 -31.71 -12.91 25.49
CA SER A 66 -30.63 -12.53 26.40
C SER A 66 -29.98 -11.25 25.90
N GLU A 67 -30.03 -10.21 26.71
CA GLU A 67 -29.44 -8.90 26.38
C GLU A 67 -27.94 -9.00 26.05
N LYS A 68 -27.25 -9.98 26.68
CA LYS A 68 -25.83 -10.28 26.43
C LYS A 68 -25.55 -10.70 24.98
N VAL A 69 -26.48 -11.41 24.33
CA VAL A 69 -26.30 -11.86 22.93
C VAL A 69 -26.44 -10.67 21.98
N LYS A 70 -27.39 -9.76 22.24
CA LYS A 70 -27.54 -8.53 21.47
C LYS A 70 -26.33 -7.62 21.62
N GLU A 71 -25.83 -7.47 22.85
CA GLU A 71 -24.61 -6.70 23.12
C GLU A 71 -23.40 -7.29 22.37
N ALA A 72 -23.24 -8.62 22.39
CA ALA A 72 -22.18 -9.30 21.65
C ALA A 72 -22.29 -9.08 20.13
N ILE A 73 -23.50 -9.13 19.56
CA ILE A 73 -23.72 -8.84 18.13
C ILE A 73 -23.30 -7.40 17.81
N MET A 74 -23.74 -6.42 18.61
CA MET A 74 -23.36 -5.01 18.41
C MET A 74 -21.85 -4.77 18.50
N LEU A 75 -21.19 -5.40 19.47
CA LEU A 75 -19.73 -5.29 19.62
C LEU A 75 -19.00 -5.91 18.42
N MET A 76 -19.45 -7.06 17.94
CA MET A 76 -18.88 -7.72 16.77
C MET A 76 -19.07 -6.89 15.49
N ASP A 77 -20.26 -6.31 15.29
CA ASP A 77 -20.54 -5.40 14.17
C ASP A 77 -19.62 -4.16 14.20
N LYS A 78 -19.37 -3.58 15.40
CA LYS A 78 -18.41 -2.48 15.57
C LYS A 78 -16.97 -2.89 15.21
N VAL A 79 -16.54 -4.08 15.61
CA VAL A 79 -15.19 -4.59 15.28
C VAL A 79 -15.03 -4.76 13.77
N VAL A 80 -16.04 -5.31 13.09
CA VAL A 80 -16.01 -5.44 11.61
C VAL A 80 -15.94 -4.08 10.94
N SER A 81 -16.78 -3.12 11.37
CA SER A 81 -16.76 -1.77 10.83
C SER A 81 -15.38 -1.12 10.98
N ARG A 82 -14.82 -1.15 12.20
CA ARG A 82 -13.49 -0.58 12.47
C ARG A 82 -12.40 -1.25 11.66
N ALA A 83 -12.45 -2.57 11.50
CA ALA A 83 -11.49 -3.30 10.67
C ALA A 83 -11.56 -2.88 9.20
N ASN A 84 -12.78 -2.68 8.67
CA ASN A 84 -12.99 -2.18 7.31
C ASN A 84 -12.48 -0.74 7.14
N ASP A 85 -12.73 0.13 8.11
CA ASP A 85 -12.27 1.53 8.08
C ASP A 85 -10.74 1.61 8.06
N VAL A 86 -10.07 0.81 8.91
CA VAL A 86 -8.60 0.73 8.94
C VAL A 86 -8.05 0.18 7.63
N ARG A 87 -8.72 -0.82 7.05
CA ARG A 87 -8.33 -1.36 5.73
C ARG A 87 -8.44 -0.31 4.64
N ALA A 88 -9.56 0.41 4.58
CA ALA A 88 -9.77 1.48 3.59
C ALA A 88 -8.69 2.56 3.73
N GLN A 89 -8.39 3.00 4.97
CA GLN A 89 -7.31 3.96 5.22
C GLN A 89 -5.93 3.47 4.77
N ASN A 90 -5.63 2.18 4.97
CA ASN A 90 -4.37 1.60 4.51
C ASN A 90 -4.31 1.54 2.98
N ASP A 91 -5.41 1.17 2.32
CA ASP A 91 -5.48 1.15 0.85
C ASP A 91 -5.28 2.56 0.26
N ASP A 92 -5.91 3.58 0.85
CA ASP A 92 -5.72 5.00 0.49
C ASP A 92 -4.27 5.45 0.70
N PHE A 93 -3.66 5.07 1.83
CA PHE A 93 -2.28 5.41 2.15
C PHE A 93 -1.29 4.73 1.18
N ILE A 94 -1.54 3.48 0.80
CA ILE A 94 -0.74 2.75 -0.19
C ILE A 94 -0.80 3.47 -1.56
N GLU A 95 -1.96 4.01 -1.93
CA GLU A 95 -2.09 4.83 -3.15
C GLU A 95 -1.31 6.13 -3.07
N GLN A 96 -1.42 6.86 -1.97
CA GLN A 96 -0.61 8.05 -1.74
C GLN A 96 0.90 7.77 -1.75
N PHE A 97 1.32 6.63 -1.19
CA PHE A 97 2.71 6.22 -1.19
C PHE A 97 3.23 5.99 -2.61
N SER A 98 2.41 5.43 -3.49
CA SER A 98 2.77 5.31 -4.91
C SER A 98 3.01 6.67 -5.56
N PHE A 99 2.20 7.68 -5.21
CA PHE A 99 2.38 9.06 -5.66
C PHE A 99 3.65 9.73 -5.11
N PHE A 100 3.99 9.53 -3.83
CA PHE A 100 5.23 10.09 -3.25
C PHE A 100 6.50 9.57 -3.94
N ASN A 101 6.46 8.38 -4.54
CA ASN A 101 7.58 7.87 -5.34
C ASN A 101 7.78 8.63 -6.67
N GLU A 102 6.76 9.32 -7.16
CA GLU A 102 6.82 10.13 -8.38
C GLU A 102 7.33 11.55 -8.12
N VAL A 103 7.10 12.07 -6.90
CA VAL A 103 7.53 13.40 -6.48
C VAL A 103 8.95 13.33 -5.91
N GLU A 104 9.81 14.26 -6.32
CA GLU A 104 11.16 14.36 -5.79
C GLU A 104 11.21 15.32 -4.60
N GLY A 105 11.97 14.97 -3.56
CA GLY A 105 12.20 15.85 -2.41
C GLY A 105 11.01 15.98 -1.47
N VAL A 106 10.12 14.96 -1.39
CA VAL A 106 9.02 14.96 -0.43
C VAL A 106 9.59 15.00 0.99
N PRO A 107 9.19 15.97 1.84
CA PRO A 107 9.64 16.01 3.22
C PRO A 107 9.24 14.74 3.98
N PRO A 108 10.10 14.17 4.83
CA PRO A 108 9.81 12.91 5.52
C PRO A 108 8.57 13.00 6.41
N HIS A 109 8.30 14.18 6.97
CA HIS A 109 7.14 14.41 7.83
C HIS A 109 5.81 14.43 7.05
N VAL A 110 5.79 14.54 5.72
CA VAL A 110 4.59 14.54 4.84
C VAL A 110 4.04 13.12 4.63
N VAL A 111 4.90 12.10 4.75
CA VAL A 111 4.52 10.70 4.58
C VAL A 111 3.96 10.15 5.90
N CYS A 112 2.63 10.18 6.06
CA CYS A 112 1.95 9.70 7.27
C CYS A 112 0.62 9.03 6.93
N SER A 113 0.31 7.89 7.57
CA SER A 113 -0.94 7.13 7.36
C SER A 113 -2.20 7.86 7.80
N ARG A 114 -2.08 8.84 8.71
CA ARG A 114 -3.23 9.65 9.15
C ARG A 114 -3.70 10.63 8.08
N ARG A 115 -2.86 10.95 7.08
CA ARG A 115 -3.18 11.97 6.09
C ARG A 115 -4.00 11.39 4.95
N LYS A 116 -5.05 12.12 4.61
CA LYS A 116 -5.96 11.78 3.52
C LYS A 116 -5.86 12.84 2.45
N MET A 117 -5.48 12.42 1.25
CA MET A 117 -5.55 13.25 0.05
C MET A 117 -7.02 13.47 -0.31
N LEU A 118 -7.47 14.72 -0.29
CA LEU A 118 -8.85 15.09 -0.60
C LEU A 118 -9.02 15.38 -2.09
N MET A 119 -8.11 16.18 -2.65
CA MET A 119 -8.18 16.58 -4.06
C MET A 119 -6.79 16.91 -4.61
N SER A 120 -6.68 16.79 -5.94
CA SER A 120 -5.48 17.16 -6.69
C SER A 120 -5.91 17.98 -7.91
N VAL A 121 -5.29 19.13 -8.11
CA VAL A 121 -5.57 20.06 -9.21
C VAL A 121 -4.27 20.41 -9.92
N GLU A 122 -4.29 20.36 -11.24
CA GLU A 122 -3.21 20.93 -12.07
C GLU A 122 -3.57 22.35 -12.47
N ALA A 123 -2.66 23.29 -12.22
CA ALA A 123 -2.87 24.71 -12.47
C ALA A 123 -1.63 25.34 -13.10
N ASN A 124 -1.82 26.46 -13.79
CA ASN A 124 -0.71 27.31 -14.24
C ASN A 124 -0.48 28.39 -13.19
N SER A 125 0.75 28.48 -12.68
CA SER A 125 1.14 29.56 -11.79
C SER A 125 1.20 30.89 -12.55
N ILE A 126 0.51 31.91 -12.04
CA ILE A 126 0.41 33.23 -12.67
C ILE A 126 1.60 34.11 -12.25
N CYS A 127 1.95 34.09 -10.97
CA CYS A 127 3.06 34.82 -10.38
C CYS A 127 3.46 34.15 -9.05
N GLY A 128 4.75 34.13 -8.74
CA GLY A 128 5.27 33.65 -7.46
C GLY A 128 6.16 34.71 -6.81
N THR A 129 5.99 34.92 -5.51
CA THR A 129 6.77 35.87 -4.71
C THR A 129 7.83 35.14 -3.87
N LEU A 130 8.93 35.82 -3.50
CA LEU A 130 10.05 35.24 -2.75
C LEU A 130 10.60 33.93 -3.37
N GLU A 131 10.70 32.86 -2.60
CA GLU A 131 11.17 31.52 -3.01
C GLU A 131 10.34 30.89 -4.14
N TRP A 132 9.15 31.43 -4.41
CA TRP A 132 8.23 30.96 -5.45
C TRP A 132 8.47 31.61 -6.82
N HIS A 133 9.45 32.52 -6.96
CA HIS A 133 9.81 33.13 -8.25
C HIS A 133 10.10 32.07 -9.33
N ASN A 134 10.69 30.93 -8.93
CA ASN A 134 11.01 29.79 -9.79
C ASN A 134 9.80 29.01 -10.31
N LEU A 135 8.61 29.32 -9.80
CA LEU A 135 7.32 28.76 -10.22
C LEU A 135 6.54 29.73 -11.12
N ASN A 136 7.04 30.93 -11.40
CA ASN A 136 6.33 31.90 -12.25
C ASN A 136 6.09 31.34 -13.66
N ARG A 137 4.85 31.42 -14.16
CA ARG A 137 4.40 30.91 -15.47
C ARG A 137 4.67 29.42 -15.73
N ARG A 138 4.80 28.60 -14.67
CA ARG A 138 5.00 27.15 -14.78
C ARG A 138 3.75 26.36 -14.40
N LYS A 139 3.64 25.14 -14.93
CA LYS A 139 2.64 24.16 -14.50
C LYS A 139 2.95 23.67 -13.10
N VAL A 140 1.95 23.71 -12.23
CA VAL A 140 2.03 23.25 -10.84
C VAL A 140 0.88 22.28 -10.56
N LYS A 141 1.13 21.31 -9.69
CA LYS A 141 0.13 20.38 -9.19
C LYS A 141 -0.08 20.68 -7.71
N ILE A 142 -1.29 21.10 -7.36
CA ILE A 142 -1.68 21.45 -6.01
C ILE A 142 -2.49 20.28 -5.45
N ILE A 143 -2.08 19.78 -4.30
CA ILE A 143 -2.68 18.63 -3.64
C ILE A 143 -3.13 19.06 -2.27
N LEU A 144 -4.42 18.88 -2.01
CA LEU A 144 -5.04 19.18 -0.74
C LEU A 144 -5.11 17.91 0.10
N TYR A 145 -4.51 17.97 1.28
CA TYR A 145 -4.69 16.99 2.34
C TYR A 145 -5.67 17.54 3.39
N ASN A 146 -6.08 16.69 4.32
CA ASN A 146 -6.93 17.06 5.45
C ASN A 146 -6.30 18.10 6.39
N ASP A 147 -4.97 18.17 6.46
CA ASP A 147 -4.22 19.01 7.40
C ASP A 147 -3.18 19.94 6.73
N MET A 148 -2.95 19.82 5.41
CA MET A 148 -1.95 20.62 4.70
C MET A 148 -2.23 20.72 3.19
N ILE A 149 -1.57 21.67 2.53
CA ILE A 149 -1.56 21.81 1.07
C ILE A 149 -0.13 21.59 0.58
N MET A 150 0.02 20.71 -0.40
CA MET A 150 1.29 20.46 -1.06
C MET A 150 1.27 21.03 -2.47
N VAL A 151 2.28 21.82 -2.82
CA VAL A 151 2.44 22.39 -4.16
C VAL A 151 3.67 21.79 -4.81
N CYS A 152 3.45 21.07 -5.91
CA CYS A 152 4.51 20.40 -6.68
C CYS A 152 4.71 21.12 -8.02
N LYS A 153 5.96 21.45 -8.36
CA LYS A 153 6.31 21.92 -9.71
C LYS A 153 6.29 20.76 -10.70
N VAL A 154 5.49 20.86 -11.76
CA VAL A 154 5.45 19.84 -12.81
C VAL A 154 6.68 20.03 -13.70
N ARG A 155 7.46 18.96 -13.91
CA ARG A 155 8.62 19.00 -14.81
C ARG A 155 8.18 18.85 -16.26
N SER A 156 8.61 19.78 -17.11
CA SER A 156 8.55 19.66 -18.57
C SER A 156 9.58 18.62 -19.03
N THR A 157 9.24 17.80 -20.03
CA THR A 157 10.14 16.79 -20.62
C THR A 157 11.44 17.38 -21.21
N SER A 158 11.49 18.68 -21.46
CA SER A 158 12.65 19.42 -21.98
C SER A 158 13.69 19.86 -20.93
N ASP A 159 13.32 19.94 -19.65
CA ASP A 159 14.19 20.41 -18.54
C ASP A 159 15.10 19.25 -18.04
N ARG A 160 15.76 18.52 -18.95
CA ARG A 160 16.77 17.50 -18.61
C ARG A 160 18.19 18.07 -18.76
N PRO A 161 18.73 18.87 -17.81
CA PRO A 161 20.16 18.88 -17.64
C PRO A 161 20.54 17.49 -17.11
N GLY A 162 21.43 16.81 -17.82
CA GLY A 162 21.66 15.37 -17.69
C GLY A 162 21.74 14.88 -16.25
N THR A 163 20.98 13.85 -15.89
CA THR A 163 21.35 13.01 -14.76
C THR A 163 20.79 11.60 -14.89
N LEU A 164 21.75 10.68 -14.90
CA LEU A 164 21.75 9.25 -14.66
C LEU A 164 21.02 8.81 -13.37
N ASN A 165 20.10 9.60 -12.80
CA ASN A 165 19.48 9.35 -11.49
C ASN A 165 18.13 8.60 -11.56
N ARG A 166 17.53 8.48 -12.75
CA ARG A 166 16.32 7.63 -12.91
C ARG A 166 16.65 6.15 -13.10
N LEU A 167 17.90 5.83 -13.43
CA LEU A 167 18.39 4.45 -13.48
C LEU A 167 18.89 3.94 -12.12
N THR A 168 19.20 4.83 -11.16
CA THR A 168 19.67 4.43 -9.82
C THR A 168 18.55 4.14 -8.82
N LYS A 169 17.36 4.73 -8.95
CA LYS A 169 16.21 4.35 -8.08
C LYS A 169 15.57 3.00 -8.45
N ARG A 170 15.93 2.41 -9.60
CA ARG A 170 15.54 1.05 -10.02
C ARG A 170 16.67 0.02 -9.91
N THR A 171 17.87 0.41 -9.46
CA THR A 171 19.04 -0.49 -9.35
C THR A 171 19.56 -0.54 -7.91
N SER A 172 18.68 -0.79 -6.94
CA SER A 172 19.09 -0.97 -5.54
C SER A 172 19.21 -2.42 -5.07
N PHE A 173 19.21 -3.42 -5.98
CA PHE A 173 19.50 -4.82 -5.58
C PHE A 173 20.23 -5.68 -6.65
N SER A 174 20.41 -5.22 -7.89
CA SER A 174 21.04 -6.01 -8.96
C SER A 174 22.56 -5.83 -9.08
N ASN A 175 23.15 -4.75 -8.57
CA ASN A 175 24.58 -4.45 -8.74
C ASN A 175 25.51 -5.09 -7.70
N LEU A 176 24.99 -5.87 -6.75
CA LEU A 176 25.80 -6.65 -5.81
C LEU A 176 26.21 -8.03 -6.36
N ASN A 177 25.64 -8.47 -7.49
CA ASN A 177 25.92 -9.78 -8.08
C ASN A 177 27.06 -9.79 -9.10
N ASP A 178 27.42 -8.65 -9.71
CA ASP A 178 28.47 -8.62 -10.73
C ASP A 178 29.89 -8.56 -10.15
N GLN A 179 30.07 -8.08 -8.90
CA GLN A 179 31.38 -8.18 -8.24
C GLN A 179 31.71 -9.60 -7.74
N ARG A 180 30.72 -10.50 -7.63
CA ARG A 180 30.95 -11.90 -7.22
C ARG A 180 31.32 -12.83 -8.38
N LYS A 181 31.11 -12.43 -9.64
CA LYS A 181 31.49 -13.26 -10.80
C LYS A 181 32.92 -13.05 -11.27
N GLN A 182 33.59 -11.96 -10.90
CA GLN A 182 35.00 -11.73 -11.26
C GLN A 182 36.01 -12.41 -10.31
N LEU A 183 35.61 -12.84 -9.12
CA LEU A 183 36.48 -13.56 -8.17
C LEU A 183 36.54 -15.09 -8.41
N CYS A 184 35.75 -15.63 -9.34
CA CYS A 184 35.71 -17.07 -9.64
C CYS A 184 36.33 -17.47 -10.99
N TYR A 185 36.92 -16.53 -11.74
CA TYR A 185 37.73 -16.81 -12.93
C TYR A 185 39.15 -16.25 -12.73
N SER A 186 39.82 -16.75 -11.71
CA SER A 186 41.28 -16.63 -11.53
C SER A 186 41.74 -17.83 -10.70
N ARG A 187 41.65 -19.00 -11.31
CA ARG A 187 42.46 -20.18 -11.02
C ARG A 187 42.78 -20.84 -12.34
#